data_AF-A0A2G5IAA9-F1
#
_entry.id   AF-A0A2G5IAA9-F1
#
_cell.length_a   1.000
_cell.length_b   1.000
_cell.length_c   1.000
_cell.angle_alpha   90.00
_cell.angle_beta   90.00
_cell.angle_gamma   90.00
#
_symmetry.space_group_name_H-M   'P 1'
#
loop_
_entity.id
_entity.type
_entity.pdbx_description
1 polymer ?
#
loop_
_entity_poly.entity_id
_entity_poly.type
_entity_poly.pdbx_seq_one_letter_code
_entity_poly.pdbx_strand_id
1 'polypeptide(L)'
;MQTKPQMEEPSPDNVEQQQQDQQILISSTSPILPQLPHNTHLALQIAPSFANSSVTIRLVPLPNTPSLSGSNGKQIARFTCSTSHRFERIVNFIRKRLKLLPHESLFCYVNSVFAPGLDEVVGNLWECFRTGNYLVMNYSLAQAFG
;
A
#
# COMPACT_ATOMS: atom_id res chain seq x y z
N MET A 1 -24.66 27.81 57.34
CA MET A 1 -23.57 28.78 57.09
C MET A 1 -22.46 28.42 58.07
N GLN A 2 -21.44 27.65 57.65
CA GLN A 2 -20.11 28.14 57.18
C GLN A 2 -19.36 28.88 58.29
N THR A 3 -18.11 28.58 58.68
CA THR A 3 -17.03 27.79 58.03
C THR A 3 -15.95 27.46 59.07
N LYS A 4 -15.20 26.37 58.82
CA LYS A 4 -14.00 25.90 59.53
C LYS A 4 -12.87 26.95 59.61
N PRO A 5 -12.00 26.88 60.64
CA PRO A 5 -10.66 27.50 60.66
C PRO A 5 -9.60 26.69 59.88
N GLN A 6 -8.60 27.42 59.39
CA GLN A 6 -7.32 26.98 58.79
C GLN A 6 -6.52 25.99 59.67
N MET A 7 -5.77 25.11 59.02
CA MET A 7 -4.38 24.80 59.38
C MET A 7 -3.65 24.07 58.24
N GLU A 8 -2.45 24.56 57.97
CA GLU A 8 -1.34 23.98 57.20
C GLU A 8 -1.03 22.53 57.58
N GLU A 9 -0.42 21.78 56.65
CA GLU A 9 0.63 20.75 56.90
C GLU A 9 1.05 20.11 55.54
N PRO A 10 2.20 19.41 55.47
CA PRO A 10 3.24 19.59 54.47
C PRO A 10 3.35 18.35 53.55
N SER A 11 4.28 18.43 52.59
CA SER A 11 4.74 17.31 51.77
C SER A 11 5.15 16.08 52.60
N PRO A 12 5.02 14.87 52.04
CA PRO A 12 6.01 13.84 52.31
C PRO A 12 6.57 13.21 51.03
N ASP A 13 7.87 12.95 51.14
CA ASP A 13 8.69 12.12 50.27
C ASP A 13 8.16 10.68 50.07
N ASN A 14 8.52 10.12 48.91
CA ASN A 14 8.76 8.71 48.58
C ASN A 14 8.28 7.62 49.54
N VAL A 15 7.40 6.74 49.05
CA VAL A 15 7.44 5.29 49.37
C VAL A 15 6.99 4.48 48.14
N GLU A 16 7.89 3.65 47.60
CA GLU A 16 7.59 2.56 46.65
C GLU A 16 6.61 1.55 47.26
N GLN A 17 5.62 1.09 46.49
CA GLN A 17 5.00 -0.21 46.74
C GLN A 17 4.38 -0.84 45.49
N GLN A 18 4.66 -2.14 45.36
CA GLN A 18 4.44 -3.02 44.22
C GLN A 18 2.96 -3.37 43.97
N GLN A 19 2.61 -3.36 42.68
CA GLN A 19 1.83 -4.35 41.91
C GLN A 19 0.87 -5.30 42.65
N GLN A 20 -0.43 -5.22 42.30
CA GLN A 20 -1.39 -6.34 42.34
C GLN A 20 -2.48 -6.17 41.27
N ASP A 21 -2.68 -7.23 40.49
CA ASP A 21 -3.62 -7.40 39.39
C ASP A 21 -5.09 -7.05 39.74
N GLN A 22 -5.81 -6.43 38.79
CA GLN A 22 -7.12 -6.93 38.30
C GLN A 22 -7.64 -6.08 37.12
N GLN A 23 -8.19 -6.80 36.13
CA GLN A 23 -8.57 -6.38 34.79
C GLN A 23 -9.77 -5.41 34.78
N ILE A 24 -9.75 -4.38 33.91
CA ILE A 24 -10.97 -3.66 33.51
C ILE A 24 -10.89 -3.18 32.05
N LEU A 25 -11.74 -3.79 31.21
CA LEU A 25 -12.39 -3.34 29.96
C LEU A 25 -11.70 -2.22 29.13
N ILE A 26 -11.27 -2.57 27.91
CA ILE A 26 -10.82 -1.61 26.88
C ILE A 26 -11.97 -0.68 26.44
N SER A 27 -12.14 0.44 27.14
CA SER A 27 -12.99 1.55 26.70
C SER A 27 -12.34 2.25 25.49
N SER A 28 -13.10 2.42 24.43
CA SER A 28 -12.74 3.00 23.13
C SER A 28 -11.76 4.18 23.23
N THR A 29 -10.48 3.92 23.00
CA THR A 29 -9.45 4.96 22.88
C THR A 29 -9.56 5.59 21.50
N SER A 30 -10.27 6.71 21.40
CA SER A 30 -10.12 7.65 20.28
C SER A 30 -8.69 8.20 20.29
N PRO A 31 -7.88 8.05 19.23
CA PRO A 31 -6.65 8.82 19.14
C PRO A 31 -7.05 10.29 18.95
N ILE A 32 -6.80 11.12 19.96
CA ILE A 32 -6.69 12.56 19.76
C ILE A 32 -5.61 12.76 18.70
N LEU A 33 -6.00 13.23 17.52
CA LEU A 33 -5.06 13.74 16.53
C LEU A 33 -4.43 14.99 17.16
N PRO A 34 -3.10 15.00 17.43
CA PRO A 34 -2.42 16.24 17.78
C PRO A 34 -2.70 17.23 16.64
N GLN A 35 -3.17 18.42 17.02
CA GLN A 35 -3.38 19.57 16.15
C GLN A 35 -2.36 19.58 15.01
N LEU A 36 -2.87 19.43 13.79
CA LEU A 36 -2.05 19.36 12.59
C LEU A 36 -1.21 20.65 12.53
N PRO A 37 0.14 20.57 12.55
CA PRO A 37 0.98 21.75 12.61
C PRO A 37 0.65 22.72 11.47
N HIS A 38 0.53 24.00 11.82
CA HIS A 38 0.12 25.14 10.97
C HIS A 38 0.97 25.39 9.70
N ASN A 39 1.90 24.49 9.35
CA ASN A 39 2.75 24.57 8.16
C ASN A 39 2.57 23.34 7.26
N THR A 40 1.37 23.17 6.71
CA THR A 40 1.00 22.12 5.74
C THR A 40 1.74 22.25 4.39
N HIS A 41 2.33 23.41 4.08
CA HIS A 41 2.95 23.65 2.77
C HIS A 41 4.27 22.86 2.56
N LEU A 42 5.07 22.65 3.61
CA LEU A 42 6.35 21.93 3.49
C LEU A 42 6.16 20.44 3.18
N ALA A 43 5.07 19.85 3.65
CA ALA A 43 4.75 18.45 3.37
C ALA A 43 4.43 18.20 1.88
N LEU A 44 3.83 19.18 1.18
CA LEU A 44 3.53 19.08 -0.25
C LEU A 44 4.78 19.12 -1.13
N GLN A 45 5.84 19.81 -0.72
CA GLN A 45 7.10 19.86 -1.49
C GLN A 45 7.83 18.51 -1.53
N ILE A 46 7.54 17.62 -0.58
CA ILE A 46 8.13 16.28 -0.47
C ILE A 46 7.28 15.25 -1.25
N ALA A 47 6.23 15.68 -1.96
CA ALA A 47 5.48 14.79 -2.82
C ALA A 47 6.42 14.11 -3.82
N PRO A 48 6.30 12.78 -4.02
CA PRO A 48 7.18 12.04 -4.91
C PRO A 48 7.06 12.58 -6.33
N SER A 49 8.12 13.26 -6.79
CA SER A 49 8.30 13.60 -8.19
C SER A 49 8.87 12.39 -8.92
N PHE A 50 8.17 11.88 -9.93
CA PHE A 50 8.65 10.73 -10.69
C PHE A 50 9.87 11.13 -11.52
N ALA A 51 11.08 10.85 -11.01
CA ALA A 51 12.33 11.13 -11.71
C ALA A 51 12.43 10.38 -13.06
N ASN A 52 11.78 9.22 -13.15
CA ASN A 52 11.72 8.42 -14.36
C ASN A 52 10.40 8.66 -15.11
N SER A 53 10.49 9.02 -16.38
CA SER A 53 9.32 9.13 -17.26
C SER A 53 8.76 7.76 -17.67
N SER A 54 9.55 6.69 -17.52
CA SER A 54 9.14 5.32 -17.84
C SER A 54 9.65 4.31 -16.82
N VAL A 55 8.89 3.24 -16.65
CA VAL A 55 9.18 2.17 -15.71
C VAL A 55 9.14 0.82 -16.40
N THR A 56 9.96 -0.10 -15.90
CA THR A 56 9.99 -1.48 -16.37
C THR A 56 9.20 -2.38 -15.42
N ILE A 57 8.31 -3.18 -16.00
CA ILE A 57 7.47 -4.15 -15.30
C ILE A 57 7.86 -5.54 -15.79
N ARG A 58 8.18 -6.44 -14.85
CA ARG A 58 8.40 -7.85 -15.12
C ARG A 58 7.08 -8.59 -15.00
N LEU A 59 6.64 -9.19 -16.09
CA LEU A 59 5.39 -9.96 -16.16
C LEU A 59 5.69 -11.44 -15.86
N VAL A 60 5.03 -11.99 -14.86
CA VAL A 60 5.23 -13.37 -14.41
C VAL A 60 3.87 -14.11 -14.40
N PRO A 61 3.67 -15.15 -15.21
CA PRO A 61 2.47 -15.97 -15.08
C PRO A 61 2.47 -16.70 -13.74
N LEU A 62 1.31 -16.80 -13.10
CA LEU A 62 1.11 -17.74 -12.00
C LEU A 62 1.04 -19.19 -12.52
N PRO A 63 1.16 -20.20 -11.63
CA PRO A 63 1.01 -21.59 -12.02
C PRO A 63 -0.28 -21.82 -12.81
N ASN A 64 -0.23 -22.70 -13.81
CA ASN A 64 -1.35 -23.02 -14.70
C ASN A 64 -1.89 -21.85 -15.55
N THR A 65 -1.12 -20.77 -15.70
CA THR A 65 -1.49 -19.61 -16.54
C THR A 65 -0.63 -19.54 -17.81
N PRO A 66 -1.21 -19.31 -19.00
CA PRO A 66 -0.43 -19.17 -20.24
C PRO A 66 0.59 -18.02 -20.17
N SER A 67 1.80 -18.27 -20.65
CA SER A 67 2.83 -17.24 -20.78
C SER A 67 2.54 -16.29 -21.94
N LEU A 68 2.84 -14.99 -21.78
CA LEU A 68 2.68 -14.02 -22.86
C LEU A 68 3.64 -14.29 -24.02
N SER A 69 3.12 -14.58 -25.21
CA SER A 69 3.91 -14.72 -26.44
C SER A 69 3.84 -13.47 -27.32
N GLY A 70 4.98 -13.07 -27.89
CA GLY A 70 5.10 -12.06 -28.92
C GLY A 70 4.66 -12.56 -30.29
N SER A 71 4.58 -11.65 -31.27
CA SER A 71 4.23 -11.97 -32.66
C SER A 71 5.23 -12.89 -33.35
N ASN A 72 6.47 -12.92 -32.86
CA ASN A 72 7.56 -13.78 -33.33
C ASN A 72 7.70 -15.08 -32.51
N GLY A 73 6.70 -15.45 -31.72
CA GLY A 73 6.73 -16.63 -30.85
C GLY A 73 7.60 -16.49 -29.60
N LYS A 74 8.30 -15.36 -29.41
CA LYS A 74 9.16 -15.15 -28.23
C LYS A 74 8.33 -14.74 -27.01
N GLN A 75 8.64 -15.31 -25.85
CA GLN A 75 8.01 -14.92 -24.59
C GLN A 75 8.29 -13.46 -24.21
N ILE A 76 7.25 -12.73 -23.83
CA ILE A 76 7.33 -11.35 -23.32
C ILE A 76 7.36 -11.42 -21.80
N ALA A 77 8.55 -11.23 -21.24
CA ALA A 77 8.77 -11.21 -19.79
C ALA A 77 8.83 -9.79 -19.19
N ARG A 78 9.03 -8.77 -20.04
CA ARG A 78 9.16 -7.37 -19.60
C ARG A 78 8.30 -6.45 -20.46
N PHE A 79 7.71 -5.46 -19.81
CA PHE A 79 6.89 -4.41 -20.40
C PHE A 79 7.34 -3.06 -19.84
N THR A 80 7.49 -2.07 -20.71
CA THR A 80 7.88 -0.72 -20.31
C THR A 80 6.75 0.24 -20.65
N CYS A 81 6.36 1.09 -19.70
CA CYS A 81 5.34 2.12 -19.90
C CYS A 81 5.69 3.40 -19.16
N SER A 82 5.02 4.51 -19.50
CA SER A 82 5.23 5.75 -18.76
C SER A 82 4.59 5.69 -17.37
N THR A 83 5.16 6.44 -16.42
CA THR A 83 4.70 6.53 -15.03
C THR A 83 3.30 7.13 -14.88
N SER A 84 2.87 7.96 -15.83
CA SER A 84 1.55 8.60 -15.83
C SER A 84 0.40 7.70 -16.27
N HIS A 85 0.68 6.48 -16.73
CA HIS A 85 -0.37 5.53 -17.10
C HIS A 85 -1.06 4.95 -15.87
N ARG A 86 -2.34 4.61 -16.06
CA ARG A 86 -3.10 3.80 -15.10
C ARG A 86 -2.82 2.31 -15.25
N PHE A 87 -3.03 1.58 -14.18
CA PHE A 87 -2.87 0.12 -14.14
C PHE A 87 -3.75 -0.60 -15.16
N GLU A 88 -4.94 -0.07 -15.44
CA GLU A 88 -5.86 -0.57 -16.48
C GLU A 88 -5.17 -0.78 -17.84
N ARG A 89 -4.25 0.10 -18.24
CA ARG A 89 -3.52 -0.05 -19.51
C ARG A 89 -2.69 -1.33 -19.55
N ILE A 90 -2.12 -1.73 -18.41
CA ILE A 90 -1.32 -2.95 -18.30
C ILE A 90 -2.22 -4.18 -18.37
N VAL A 91 -3.34 -4.17 -17.67
CA VAL A 91 -4.35 -5.23 -17.72
C VAL A 91 -4.84 -5.43 -19.16
N ASN A 92 -5.22 -4.35 -19.84
CA ASN A 92 -5.66 -4.37 -21.23
C ASN A 92 -4.56 -4.88 -22.18
N PHE A 93 -3.29 -4.55 -21.92
CA PHE A 93 -2.17 -5.10 -22.67
C PHE A 93 -2.06 -6.61 -22.54
N ILE A 94 -2.13 -7.14 -21.31
CA ILE A 94 -2.07 -8.59 -21.04
C ILE A 94 -3.25 -9.31 -21.69
N ARG A 95 -4.49 -8.79 -21.55
CA ARG A 95 -5.68 -9.36 -22.20
C ARG A 95 -5.52 -9.47 -23.71
N LYS A 96 -5.05 -8.42 -24.37
CA LYS A 96 -4.80 -8.40 -25.83
C LYS A 96 -3.75 -9.42 -26.25
N ARG A 97 -2.69 -9.58 -25.47
CA ARG A 97 -1.61 -10.52 -25.75
C ARG A 97 -2.02 -11.98 -25.56
N LEU A 98 -2.86 -12.25 -24.56
CA LEU A 98 -3.44 -13.57 -24.33
C LEU A 98 -4.65 -13.87 -25.22
N LYS A 99 -5.12 -12.89 -26.00
CA LYS A 99 -6.33 -12.98 -26.84
C LYS A 99 -7.58 -13.34 -26.04
N LEU A 100 -7.69 -12.81 -24.82
CA LEU A 100 -8.82 -13.11 -23.94
C LEU A 100 -10.11 -12.48 -24.46
N LEU A 101 -11.20 -13.25 -24.38
CA LEU A 101 -12.56 -12.80 -24.66
C LEU A 101 -13.05 -11.86 -23.56
N PRO A 102 -14.05 -10.99 -23.83
CA PRO A 102 -14.54 -10.02 -22.83
C PRO A 102 -15.05 -10.64 -21.53
N HIS A 103 -15.57 -11.87 -21.58
CA HIS A 103 -16.11 -12.58 -20.43
C HIS A 103 -15.04 -13.33 -19.62
N GLU A 104 -13.81 -13.48 -20.14
CA GLU A 104 -12.76 -14.19 -19.43
C GLU A 104 -12.17 -13.32 -18.33
N SER A 105 -11.93 -13.93 -17.16
CA SER A 105 -11.33 -13.28 -16.02
C SER A 105 -9.81 -13.16 -16.18
N LEU A 106 -9.27 -12.03 -15.73
CA LEU A 106 -7.83 -11.82 -15.61
C LEU A 106 -7.57 -11.12 -14.28
N PHE A 107 -6.79 -11.77 -13.43
CA PHE A 107 -6.37 -11.27 -12.13
C PHE A 107 -4.90 -10.88 -12.23
N CYS A 108 -4.56 -9.68 -11.75
CA CYS A 108 -3.20 -9.18 -11.72
C CYS A 108 -2.82 -8.82 -10.28
N TYR A 109 -1.62 -9.21 -9.88
CA TYR A 109 -1.10 -9.00 -8.54
C TYR A 109 0.27 -8.31 -8.61
N VAL A 110 0.51 -7.34 -7.74
CA VAL A 110 1.83 -6.75 -7.56
C VAL A 110 2.60 -7.60 -6.56
N ASN A 111 3.81 -8.04 -6.95
CA ASN A 111 4.70 -8.88 -6.14
C ASN A 111 4.06 -10.16 -5.55
N SER A 112 2.98 -10.69 -6.16
CA SER A 112 2.18 -11.79 -5.60
C SER A 112 1.56 -11.52 -4.21
N VAL A 113 1.35 -10.25 -3.84
CA VAL A 113 0.82 -9.88 -2.52
C VAL A 113 -0.60 -9.33 -2.60
N PHE A 114 -0.87 -8.40 -3.51
CA PHE A 114 -2.16 -7.72 -3.60
C PHE A 114 -2.53 -7.38 -5.05
N ALA A 115 -3.82 -7.19 -5.32
CA ALA A 115 -4.33 -6.75 -6.60
C ALA A 115 -4.59 -5.23 -6.55
N PRO A 116 -3.87 -4.39 -7.32
CA PRO A 116 -4.10 -2.95 -7.34
C PRO A 116 -5.41 -2.60 -8.08
N GLY A 117 -5.98 -1.44 -7.74
CA GLY A 117 -7.11 -0.86 -8.48
C GLY A 117 -6.73 -0.55 -9.94
N LEU A 118 -7.71 -0.58 -10.85
CA LEU A 118 -7.48 -0.28 -12.27
C LEU A 118 -7.11 1.19 -12.50
N ASP A 119 -7.58 2.06 -11.62
CA ASP A 119 -7.37 3.50 -11.60
C ASP A 119 -6.02 3.92 -10.98
N GLU A 120 -5.31 2.99 -10.35
CA GLU A 120 -4.00 3.23 -9.75
C GLU A 120 -2.96 3.69 -10.78
N VAL A 121 -2.16 4.68 -10.38
CA VAL A 121 -1.08 5.23 -11.23
C VAL A 121 0.13 4.32 -11.15
N VAL A 122 0.65 3.90 -12.30
CA VAL A 122 1.77 2.95 -12.39
C VAL A 122 3.04 3.51 -11.75
N GLY A 123 3.26 4.83 -11.82
CA GLY A 123 4.35 5.50 -11.12
C GLY A 123 4.33 5.25 -9.61
N ASN A 124 3.16 5.37 -8.97
CA ASN A 124 3.00 5.11 -7.53
C ASN A 124 3.34 3.65 -7.20
N LEU A 125 2.79 2.71 -7.98
CA LEU A 125 3.05 1.29 -7.77
C LEU A 125 4.54 0.95 -7.93
N TRP A 126 5.21 1.58 -8.89
CA TRP A 126 6.63 1.37 -9.11
C TRP A 126 7.48 1.94 -7.96
N GLU A 127 7.21 3.17 -7.51
CA GLU A 127 8.00 3.77 -6.43
C GLU A 127 7.85 3.00 -5.12
N CYS A 128 6.63 2.57 -4.79
CA CYS A 128 6.34 1.89 -3.53
C CYS A 128 6.74 0.41 -3.52
N PHE A 129 6.66 -0.30 -4.67
CA PHE A 129 6.74 -1.77 -4.70
C PHE A 129 7.76 -2.35 -5.68
N ARG A 130 8.64 -1.54 -6.29
CA ARG A 130 9.68 -2.07 -7.18
C ARG A 130 10.67 -2.97 -6.45
N THR A 131 11.16 -3.98 -7.16
CA THR A 131 12.30 -4.81 -6.77
C THR A 131 13.50 -4.41 -7.62
N GLY A 132 14.43 -3.64 -7.03
CA GLY A 132 15.56 -3.07 -7.76
C GLY A 132 15.08 -2.10 -8.85
N ASN A 133 15.25 -2.47 -10.12
CA ASN A 133 14.96 -1.60 -11.27
C ASN A 133 13.65 -1.92 -11.98
N TYR A 134 12.85 -2.86 -11.47
CA TYR A 134 11.59 -3.25 -12.09
C TYR A 134 10.50 -3.55 -11.06
N LEU A 135 9.24 -3.37 -11.46
CA LEU A 135 8.08 -3.81 -10.69
C LEU A 135 7.71 -5.24 -11.10
N VAL A 136 7.49 -6.14 -10.15
CA VAL A 136 7.02 -7.49 -10.47
C VAL A 136 5.50 -7.49 -10.49
N MET A 137 4.93 -7.97 -11.60
CA MET A 137 3.51 -8.16 -11.76
C MET A 137 3.23 -9.61 -12.12
N ASN A 138 2.45 -10.26 -11.27
CA ASN A 138 1.95 -11.59 -11.48
C ASN A 138 0.57 -11.54 -12.12
N TYR A 139 0.24 -12.49 -12.98
CA TYR A 139 -1.08 -12.55 -13.61
C TYR A 139 -1.62 -13.98 -13.67
N SER A 140 -2.94 -14.15 -13.59
CA SER A 140 -3.65 -15.43 -13.70
C SER A 140 -5.06 -15.30 -14.25
N LEU A 141 -5.57 -16.39 -14.84
CA LEU A 141 -6.97 -16.49 -15.28
C LEU A 141 -7.90 -16.90 -14.12
N ALA A 142 -7.35 -17.50 -13.07
CA ALA A 142 -8.07 -17.87 -11.85
C ALA A 142 -7.63 -16.97 -10.69
N GLN A 143 -8.52 -16.74 -9.73
CA GLN A 143 -8.16 -16.01 -8.51
C GLN A 143 -7.16 -16.84 -7.71
N ALA A 144 -6.04 -16.23 -7.32
CA ALA A 144 -4.95 -16.90 -6.60
C ALA A 144 -4.81 -16.43 -5.15
N PHE A 145 -5.15 -15.17 -4.89
CA PHE A 145 -5.07 -14.52 -3.57
C PHE A 145 -6.35 -13.72 -3.33
N GLY A 146 -6.79 -13.65 -2.07
CA GLY A 146 -8.03 -13.01 -1.63
C GLY A 146 -7.88 -12.45 -0.23
#